data_AF-A0A444JDG1-F1
#
_entry.id   AF-A0A444JDG1-F1
#
_cell.length_a   1.000
_cell.length_b   1.000
_cell.length_c   1.000
_cell.angle_alpha   90.00
_cell.angle_beta   90.00
_cell.angle_gamma   90.00
#
_symmetry.space_group_name_H-M   'P 1'
#
loop_
_entity.id
_entity.type
_entity.pdbx_description
1 polymer ?
#
loop_
_entity_poly.entity_id
_entity_poly.type
_entity_poly.pdbx_seq_one_letter_code
_entity_poly.pdbx_strand_id
1 'polypeptide(L)'
;MKWQAPHNAYVQVAAEMGVPGFLVLLVMIVNALLIFIRYARKKRTSPGSHSLVFMSQVMLLGFSGHIVTSFFLSMGYSFLFTMFFAFSLVLQNLCENSPEE
;
A
#
# COMPACT_ATOMS: atom_id res chain seq x y z
N MET A 1 16.37 -31.29 10.14
CA MET A 1 16.17 -30.13 9.24
C MET A 1 15.21 -29.17 9.91
N LYS A 2 15.66 -27.98 10.36
CA LYS A 2 14.73 -26.97 10.89
C LYS A 2 14.15 -26.21 9.71
N TRP A 3 12.86 -26.40 9.43
CA TRP A 3 12.12 -25.53 8.52
C TRP A 3 12.12 -24.13 9.11
N GLN A 4 12.74 -23.17 8.42
CA GLN A 4 12.61 -21.76 8.73
C GLN A 4 11.66 -21.15 7.70
N ALA A 5 10.72 -20.32 8.17
CA ALA A 5 9.80 -19.61 7.29
C ALA A 5 10.61 -18.80 6.26
N PRO A 6 10.15 -18.70 5.00
CA PRO A 6 10.83 -17.89 3.99
C PRO A 6 10.95 -16.45 4.50
N HIS A 7 12.16 -15.90 4.58
CA HIS A 7 12.42 -14.49 4.95
C HIS A 7 11.98 -13.52 3.84
N ASN A 8 10.78 -13.72 3.30
CA ASN A 8 10.23 -12.99 2.18
C ASN A 8 8.70 -13.20 2.16
N ALA A 9 7.95 -12.12 2.38
CA ALA A 9 6.49 -12.15 2.44
C ALA A 9 5.87 -12.64 1.11
N TYR A 10 6.46 -12.31 -0.03
CA TYR A 10 5.94 -12.68 -1.35
C TYR A 10 6.08 -14.18 -1.60
N VAL A 11 7.24 -14.75 -1.31
CA VAL A 11 7.46 -16.20 -1.41
C VAL A 11 6.57 -16.94 -0.43
N GLN A 12 6.40 -16.41 0.79
CA GLN A 12 5.49 -16.98 1.77
C GLN A 12 4.05 -17.06 1.23
N VAL A 13 3.49 -15.95 0.74
CA VAL A 13 2.12 -15.92 0.20
C VAL A 13 1.98 -16.81 -1.03
N ALA A 14 2.96 -16.80 -1.94
CA ALA A 14 2.94 -17.66 -3.12
C ALA A 14 3.01 -19.16 -2.78
N ALA A 15 3.78 -19.53 -1.75
CA ALA A 15 3.89 -20.91 -1.30
C ALA A 15 2.64 -21.40 -0.57
N GLU A 16 2.01 -20.54 0.25
CA GLU A 16 0.87 -20.92 1.08
C GLU A 16 -0.48 -20.80 0.36
N MET A 17 -0.66 -19.78 -0.49
CA MET A 17 -1.91 -19.55 -1.23
C MET A 17 -1.84 -19.90 -2.72
N GLY A 18 -0.66 -20.27 -3.21
CA GLY A 18 -0.41 -20.51 -4.63
C GLY A 18 -0.47 -19.24 -5.48
N VAL A 19 -0.48 -19.46 -6.80
CA VAL A 19 -0.53 -18.39 -7.81
C VAL A 19 -1.75 -17.48 -7.66
N PRO A 20 -2.99 -17.98 -7.41
CA PRO A 20 -4.16 -17.11 -7.31
C PRO A 20 -4.07 -16.10 -6.16
N GLY A 21 -3.70 -16.55 -4.95
CA GLY A 21 -3.56 -15.64 -3.81
C GLY A 21 -2.44 -14.62 -3.99
N PHE A 22 -1.33 -15.05 -4.60
CA PHE A 22 -0.23 -14.15 -4.92
C PHE A 22 -0.63 -13.07 -5.94
N LEU A 23 -1.41 -13.41 -6.96
CA LEU A 23 -1.92 -12.44 -7.93
C LEU A 23 -2.84 -11.40 -7.27
N VAL A 24 -3.73 -11.84 -6.37
CA VAL A 24 -4.59 -10.91 -5.60
C VAL A 24 -3.74 -9.94 -4.79
N LEU A 25 -2.72 -10.43 -4.09
CA LEU A 25 -1.80 -9.56 -3.34
C LEU A 25 -1.13 -8.53 -4.26
N LEU A 26 -0.60 -8.94 -5.42
CA LEU A 26 0.03 -8.03 -6.37
C LEU A 26 -0.94 -6.96 -6.89
N VAL A 27 -2.17 -7.34 -7.24
CA VAL A 27 -3.20 -6.39 -7.68
C VAL A 27 -3.50 -5.37 -6.58
N MET A 28 -3.64 -5.81 -5.32
CA MET A 28 -3.88 -4.90 -4.20
C MET A 28 -2.70 -3.94 -3.97
N ILE A 29 -1.46 -4.44 -4.05
CA ILE A 29 -0.25 -3.61 -3.94
C ILE A 29 -0.20 -2.57 -5.06
N VAL A 30 -0.39 -2.99 -6.31
CA VAL A 30 -0.33 -2.09 -7.47
C VAL A 30 -1.43 -1.02 -7.37
N ASN A 31 -2.67 -1.41 -7.03
CA ASN A 31 -3.77 -0.47 -6.90
C ASN A 31 -3.52 0.57 -5.81
N ALA A 32 -3.09 0.14 -4.62
CA ALA A 32 -2.78 1.07 -3.53
C ALA A 32 -1.64 2.03 -3.92
N LEU A 33 -0.59 1.52 -4.57
CA LEU A 33 0.53 2.33 -5.05
C LEU A 33 0.08 3.36 -6.10
N LEU A 34 -0.73 2.96 -7.07
CA LEU A 34 -1.26 3.86 -8.11
C LEU A 34 -2.13 4.97 -7.52
N ILE A 35 -2.96 4.65 -6.53
CA ILE A 35 -3.77 5.62 -5.79
C ILE A 35 -2.87 6.63 -5.08
N PHE A 36 -1.89 6.16 -4.29
CA PHE A 36 -0.97 7.04 -3.58
C PHE A 36 -0.16 7.92 -4.54
N ILE A 37 0.36 7.37 -5.64
CA ILE A 37 1.09 8.14 -6.66
C ILE A 37 0.20 9.20 -7.32
N ARG A 38 -1.03 8.83 -7.70
CA ARG A 38 -1.98 9.74 -8.36
C ARG A 38 -2.24 10.97 -7.49
N TYR A 39 -2.49 10.77 -6.19
CA TYR A 39 -2.80 11.87 -5.28
C TYR A 39 -1.55 12.63 -4.81
N ALA A 40 -0.40 11.96 -4.67
CA ALA A 40 0.87 12.60 -4.32
C ALA A 40 1.39 13.57 -5.38
N ARG A 41 0.97 13.39 -6.63
CA ARG A 41 1.32 14.22 -7.79
C ARG A 41 0.30 15.33 -8.09
N LYS A 42 -0.84 15.40 -7.39
CA LYS A 42 -1.81 16.48 -7.59
C LYS A 42 -1.18 17.84 -7.21
N LYS A 43 -1.53 18.88 -7.98
CA LYS A 43 -1.16 20.26 -7.63
C LYS A 43 -1.89 20.67 -6.34
N ARG A 44 -1.19 21.41 -5.50
CA ARG A 44 -1.72 21.97 -4.25
C ARG A 44 -2.43 23.28 -4.60
N THR A 45 -3.75 23.24 -4.77
CA THR A 45 -4.56 24.37 -5.24
C THR A 45 -5.29 25.10 -4.12
N SER A 46 -5.59 24.41 -3.01
CA SER A 46 -6.21 24.96 -1.79
C SER A 46 -5.51 24.44 -0.52
N PRO A 47 -5.67 25.08 0.65
CA PRO A 47 -5.12 24.59 1.92
C PRO A 47 -5.55 23.15 2.27
N GLY A 48 -6.83 22.81 2.08
CA GLY A 48 -7.33 21.44 2.26
C GLY A 48 -6.66 20.43 1.32
N SER A 49 -6.47 20.81 0.05
CA SER A 49 -5.74 19.99 -0.92
C SER A 49 -4.26 19.79 -0.54
N HIS A 50 -3.65 20.76 0.15
CA HIS A 50 -2.25 20.70 0.55
C HIS A 50 -2.01 19.59 1.58
N SER A 51 -2.89 19.49 2.57
CA SER A 51 -2.86 18.44 3.59
C SER A 51 -3.01 17.06 2.98
N LEU A 52 -4.01 16.86 2.11
CA LEU A 52 -4.24 15.56 1.45
C LEU A 52 -3.10 15.15 0.52
N VAL A 53 -2.53 16.09 -0.24
CA VAL A 53 -1.34 15.83 -1.05
C VAL A 53 -0.17 15.41 -0.17
N PHE A 54 0.07 16.10 0.95
CA PHE A 54 1.13 15.71 1.89
C PHE A 54 0.89 14.32 2.51
N MET A 55 -0.33 14.03 2.96
CA MET A 55 -0.70 12.71 3.47
C MET A 55 -0.42 11.61 2.45
N SER A 56 -0.81 11.82 1.19
CA SER A 56 -0.57 10.85 0.11
C SER A 56 0.92 10.62 -0.18
N GLN A 57 1.77 11.65 -0.02
CA GLN A 57 3.22 11.53 -0.16
C GLN A 57 3.83 10.69 0.97
N VAL A 58 3.41 10.92 2.22
CA VAL A 58 3.87 10.13 3.38
C VAL A 58 3.40 8.68 3.27
N MET A 59 2.14 8.45 2.87
CA MET A 59 1.61 7.10 2.64
C MET A 59 2.37 6.39 1.52
N LEU A 60 2.68 7.07 0.41
CA LEU A 60 3.49 6.52 -0.68
C LEU A 60 4.88 6.10 -0.19
N LEU A 61 5.56 6.97 0.57
CA LEU A 61 6.89 6.68 1.10
C LEU A 61 6.86 5.49 2.06
N GLY A 62 5.92 5.50 3.01
CA GLY A 62 5.76 4.42 3.99
C GLY A 62 5.42 3.08 3.33
N PHE A 63 4.50 3.08 2.36
CA PHE A 63 4.11 1.87 1.66
C PHE A 63 5.23 1.32 0.77
N SER A 64 5.98 2.20 0.09
CA SER A 64 7.16 1.80 -0.69
C SER A 64 8.22 1.15 0.20
N GLY A 65 8.50 1.73 1.38
CA GLY A 65 9.38 1.13 2.38
C GLY A 65 8.87 -0.23 2.86
N HIS A 66 7.56 -0.36 3.08
CA HIS A 66 6.95 -1.63 3.48
C HIS A 66 7.09 -2.71 2.39
N ILE A 67 6.88 -2.38 1.12
CA ILE A 67 7.08 -3.28 -0.03
C ILE A 67 8.52 -3.77 -0.09
N VAL A 68 9.50 -2.87 0.06
CA VAL A 68 10.93 -3.21 0.01
C VAL A 68 11.33 -4.09 1.21
N THR A 69 10.93 -3.71 2.42
CA THR A 69 11.23 -4.51 3.62
C THR A 69 10.57 -5.88 3.62
N SER A 70 9.42 -6.02 2.95
CA SER A 70 8.72 -7.30 2.79
C SER A 70 9.51 -8.33 1.97
N PHE A 71 10.55 -7.93 1.23
CA PHE A 71 11.48 -8.89 0.60
C PHE A 71 12.36 -9.63 1.61
N PHE A 72 12.55 -9.09 2.81
CA PHE A 72 13.45 -9.60 3.84
C PHE A 72 12.73 -10.16 5.07
N LEU A 73 11.44 -9.88 5.22
CA LEU A 73 10.65 -10.24 6.39
C LEU A 73 9.48 -11.15 6.01
N SER A 74 9.24 -12.20 6.80
CA SER A 74 8.07 -13.09 6.68
C SER A 74 6.83 -12.44 7.28
N MET A 75 6.28 -11.44 6.59
CA MET A 75 5.14 -10.66 7.07
C MET A 75 3.99 -10.63 6.05
N GLY A 76 3.81 -11.71 5.28
CA GLY A 76 2.76 -11.80 4.25
C GLY A 76 1.33 -11.60 4.76
N TYR A 77 1.11 -11.91 6.04
CA TYR A 77 -0.18 -11.74 6.73
C TYR A 77 -0.18 -10.61 7.76
N SER A 78 0.79 -9.70 7.67
CA SER A 78 0.85 -8.57 8.58
C SER A 78 -0.35 -7.64 8.37
N PHE A 79 -0.88 -7.15 9.49
CA PHE A 79 -1.91 -6.12 9.50
C PHE A 79 -1.51 -4.87 8.70
N LEU A 80 -0.19 -4.60 8.55
CA LEU A 80 0.32 -3.44 7.82
C LEU A 80 -0.10 -3.42 6.35
N PHE A 81 -0.06 -4.54 5.63
CA PHE A 81 -0.52 -4.60 4.24
C PHE A 81 -1.99 -4.22 4.16
N THR A 82 -2.83 -4.87 4.97
CA THR A 82 -4.27 -4.59 5.04
C THR A 82 -4.56 -3.13 5.38
N MET A 83 -3.80 -2.56 6.29
CA MET A 83 -3.93 -1.15 6.70
C MET A 83 -3.57 -0.18 5.57
N PHE A 84 -2.49 -0.43 4.83
CA PHE A 84 -2.15 0.38 3.64
C PHE A 84 -3.21 0.26 2.55
N PHE A 85 -3.78 -0.92 2.33
CA PHE A 85 -4.89 -1.09 1.39
C PHE A 85 -6.12 -0.28 1.81
N ALA A 86 -6.52 -0.35 3.08
CA ALA A 86 -7.61 0.46 3.61
C ALA A 86 -7.34 1.96 3.48
N PHE A 87 -6.12 2.40 3.82
CA PHE A 87 -5.72 3.81 3.69
C PHE A 87 -5.74 4.31 2.25
N SER A 88 -5.42 3.47 1.27
CA SER A 88 -5.54 3.86 -0.14
C SER A 88 -6.99 4.24 -0.49
N LEU A 89 -7.97 3.44 -0.05
CA LEU A 89 -9.39 3.70 -0.29
C LEU A 89 -9.89 4.92 0.50
N VAL A 90 -9.48 5.07 1.76
CA VAL A 90 -9.84 6.22 2.58
C VAL A 90 -9.30 7.51 1.96
N LEU A 91 -8.03 7.52 1.56
CA LEU A 91 -7.42 8.68 0.89
C LEU A 91 -8.15 9.00 -0.41
N GLN A 92 -8.45 7.99 -1.23
CA GLN A 92 -9.22 8.19 -2.46
C GLN A 92 -10.57 8.85 -2.17
N ASN A 93 -11.32 8.32 -1.20
CA ASN A 93 -12.62 8.85 -0.82
C ASN A 93 -12.52 10.30 -0.32
N LEU A 94 -11.53 10.60 0.52
CA LEU A 94 -11.30 11.97 1.00
C LEU A 94 -10.95 12.90 -0.16
N CYS A 95 -10.11 12.48 -1.10
CA CYS A 95 -9.73 13.30 -2.26
C CYS A 95 -10.85 13.48 -3.30
N GLU A 96 -11.84 12.58 -3.35
CA GLU A 96 -12.98 12.65 -4.27
C GLU A 96 -14.19 13.39 -3.65
N ASN A 97 -14.37 13.30 -2.33
CA ASN A 97 -15.50 13.91 -1.62
C ASN A 97 -15.11 15.18 -0.83
N SER A 98 -13.87 15.66 -0.94
CA SER A 98 -13.52 16.96 -0.36
C SER A 98 -14.37 18.04 -1.03
N PRO A 99 -15.22 18.78 -0.27
CA PRO A 99 -15.94 19.90 -0.84
C PRO A 99 -14.91 20.87 -1.43
N GLU A 100 -15.14 21.31 -2.67
CA GLU A 100 -14.38 22.42 -3.23
C GLU A 100 -14.74 23.66 -2.40
N GLU A 101 -13.88 24.00 -1.44
CA GLU A 101 -13.92 25.29 -0.74
C GLU A 101 -13.63 26.44 -1.71
#